data_AF-A0A9W4Z9I0-F1
#
_entry.id   AF-A0A9W4Z9I0-F1
#
_cell.length_a   1.000
_cell.length_b   1.000
_cell.length_c   1.000
_cell.angle_alpha   90.00
_cell.angle_beta   90.00
_cell.angle_gamma   90.00
#
_symmetry.space_group_name_H-M   'P 1'
#
loop_
_entity.id
_entity.type
_entity.pdbx_description
1 polymer ?
#
loop_
_entity_poly.entity_id
_entity_poly.type
_entity_poly.pdbx_seq_one_letter_code
_entity_poly.pdbx_strand_id
1 'polypeptide(L)' 'MGKEKTWWEMQDLKKATGYSYGWLTQNILYKPCYKKILDINNGGFVYYPESRGKKWLFIADRMQEFLEKHFNQIVSR' A
#
# COMPACT_ATOMS: atom_id res chain seq x y z
N MET A 1 -6.04 -4.89 23.99
CA MET A 1 -5.56 -4.76 22.59
C MET A 1 -6.18 -3.51 21.97
N GLY A 2 -5.37 -2.62 21.40
CA GLY A 2 -5.89 -1.47 20.64
C GLY A 2 -6.57 -1.98 19.36
N LYS A 3 -7.71 -1.39 18.98
CA LYS A 3 -8.38 -1.71 17.71
C LYS A 3 -7.45 -1.37 16.56
N GLU A 4 -7.18 -2.35 15.69
CA GLU A 4 -6.48 -2.11 14.43
C GLU A 4 -7.32 -1.18 13.55
N LYS A 5 -6.64 -0.24 12.91
CA LYS A 5 -7.26 0.79 12.08
C LYS A 5 -7.65 0.16 10.74
N THR A 6 -8.94 0.14 10.41
CA THR A 6 -9.45 -0.43 9.14
C THR A 6 -8.86 0.26 7.90
N TRP A 7 -8.58 1.56 7.99
CA TRP A 7 -8.10 2.37 6.88
C TRP A 7 -6.70 2.93 7.15
N TRP A 8 -5.73 2.59 6.33
CA TRP A 8 -4.41 3.20 6.36
C TRP A 8 -4.35 4.43 5.46
N GLU A 9 -3.57 5.42 5.88
CA GLU A 9 -3.02 6.44 5.00
C GLU A 9 -1.56 6.09 4.67
N MET A 10 -0.94 6.86 3.78
CA MET A 10 0.47 6.67 3.40
C MET A 10 1.43 6.69 4.61
N GLN A 11 1.13 7.47 5.64
CA GLN A 11 1.90 7.50 6.88
C GLN A 11 1.91 6.13 7.60
N ASP A 12 0.76 5.43 7.59
CA ASP A 12 0.64 4.12 8.23
C ASP A 12 1.42 3.08 7.43
N LEU A 13 1.35 3.11 6.10
CA LEU A 13 2.15 2.22 5.24
C LEU A 13 3.66 2.44 5.43
N LYS A 14 4.11 3.70 5.56
CA LYS A 14 5.50 4.03 5.89
C LYS A 14 5.92 3.46 7.25
N LYS A 15 5.06 3.57 8.26
CA LYS A 15 5.35 3.01 9.60
C LYS A 15 5.42 1.48 9.58
N ALA A 16 4.52 0.84 8.83
CA ALA A 16 4.46 -0.62 8.72
C ALA A 16 5.68 -1.21 7.97
N THR A 17 6.22 -0.47 7.00
CA THR A 17 7.28 -1.00 6.11
C THR A 17 8.67 -0.41 6.36
N GLY A 18 8.78 0.74 7.03
CA GLY A 18 10.02 1.49 7.20
C GLY A 18 10.51 2.21 5.94
N TYR A 19 9.87 2.04 4.78
CA TYR A 19 10.31 2.64 3.52
C TYR A 19 9.81 4.07 3.32
N SER A 20 10.57 4.84 2.54
CA SER A 20 10.22 6.21 2.19
C SER A 20 9.04 6.27 1.20
N TYR A 21 8.38 7.43 1.12
CA TYR A 21 7.29 7.65 0.15
C TYR A 21 7.71 7.30 -1.28
N GLY A 22 8.86 7.85 -1.73
CA GLY A 22 9.35 7.65 -3.08
C GLY A 22 9.68 6.18 -3.37
N TRP A 23 10.24 5.47 -2.38
CA TRP A 23 10.53 4.05 -2.53
C TRP A 23 9.23 3.23 -2.64
N LEU A 24 8.26 3.49 -1.77
CA LEU A 24 6.96 2.81 -1.78
C LEU A 24 6.22 3.06 -3.09
N THR A 25 6.19 4.29 -3.58
CA THR A 25 5.52 4.62 -4.84
C THR A 25 6.21 3.94 -6.02
N GLN A 26 7.53 4.00 -6.11
CA GLN A 26 8.26 3.42 -7.25
C GLN A 26 8.27 1.88 -7.26
N ASN A 27 8.40 1.26 -6.09
CA ASN A 27 8.72 -0.17 -5.99
C ASN A 27 7.52 -1.03 -5.59
N ILE A 28 6.48 -0.42 -5.02
CA ILE A 28 5.24 -1.12 -4.63
C ILE A 28 4.05 -0.55 -5.40
N LEU A 29 3.68 0.70 -5.17
CA LEU A 29 2.36 1.22 -5.57
C LEU A 29 2.23 1.43 -7.09
N TYR A 30 3.25 1.98 -7.75
CA TYR A 30 3.24 2.17 -9.21
C TYR A 30 3.97 1.07 -9.97
N LYS A 31 4.49 0.04 -9.30
CA LYS A 31 5.10 -1.10 -9.98
C LYS A 31 4.00 -1.86 -10.75
N PRO A 32 4.08 -2.02 -12.09
CA PRO A 32 2.95 -2.53 -12.88
C PRO A 32 2.39 -3.88 -12.42
N CYS A 33 3.26 -4.79 -11.97
CA CYS A 33 2.86 -6.11 -11.47
C CYS A 33 2.02 -6.06 -10.19
N TYR A 34 2.21 -5.02 -9.37
CA TYR A 34 1.49 -4.84 -8.10
C TYR A 34 0.32 -3.88 -8.27
N LYS A 35 0.46 -2.81 -9.07
CA LYS A 35 -0.63 -1.84 -9.29
C LYS A 35 -1.92 -2.52 -9.78
N LYS A 36 -1.82 -3.54 -10.64
CA LYS A 36 -2.98 -4.33 -11.10
C LYS A 36 -3.72 -5.10 -9.98
N ILE A 37 -3.04 -5.36 -8.86
CA ILE A 37 -3.59 -6.05 -7.67
C ILE A 37 -4.09 -5.02 -6.65
N LEU A 38 -3.33 -3.94 -6.47
CA LEU A 38 -3.56 -2.94 -5.43
C LEU A 38 -4.69 -1.98 -5.78
N ASP A 39 -4.77 -1.52 -7.02
CA ASP A 39 -5.67 -0.44 -7.43
C ASP A 39 -7.15 -0.82 -7.32
N ILE A 40 -7.94 0.00 -6.61
CA ILE A 40 -9.38 -0.18 -6.47
C ILE A 40 -10.12 -0.22 -7.81
N ASN A 41 -9.62 0.51 -8.82
CA ASN A 41 -10.20 0.49 -10.17
C ASN A 41 -10.05 -0.88 -10.86
N ASN A 42 -9.15 -1.74 -10.36
CA ASN A 42 -8.95 -3.12 -10.79
C ASN A 42 -9.55 -4.14 -9.81
N GLY A 43 -10.41 -3.71 -8.87
CA GLY A 43 -10.95 -4.57 -7.80
C GLY A 43 -9.99 -4.77 -6.61
N GLY A 44 -8.90 -4.00 -6.55
CA GLY A 44 -7.96 -4.00 -5.45
C GLY A 44 -8.48 -3.29 -4.19
N PHE A 45 -7.56 -2.84 -3.35
CA PHE A 45 -7.85 -2.34 -2.00
C PHE A 45 -7.08 -1.06 -1.64
N VAL A 46 -6.55 -0.38 -2.66
CA VAL A 46 -5.80 0.87 -2.56
C VAL A 46 -6.45 1.93 -3.44
N TYR A 47 -6.84 3.04 -2.82
CA TYR A 47 -7.27 4.24 -3.52
C TYR A 47 -6.06 5.11 -3.88
N TYR A 48 -5.86 5.33 -5.18
CA TYR A 48 -4.82 6.22 -5.71
C TYR A 48 -5.41 7.64 -5.80
N PRO A 49 -4.82 8.65 -5.13
CA PRO A 49 -5.33 10.00 -5.19
C PRO A 49 -5.10 10.62 -6.57
N GLU A 50 -6.18 10.87 -7.32
CA GLU A 50 -6.16 11.41 -8.68
C GLU A 50 -6.15 12.95 -8.74
N SER A 51 -6.48 13.62 -7.64
CA SER A 51 -6.62 15.07 -7.58
C SER A 51 -5.99 15.67 -6.32
N ARG A 52 -5.57 16.94 -6.40
CA ARG A 52 -5.12 17.70 -5.23
C ARG A 52 -6.19 17.67 -4.13
N GLY A 53 -5.79 17.32 -2.91
CA GLY A 53 -6.67 17.25 -1.73
C GLY A 53 -7.14 15.84 -1.37
N LYS A 54 -7.03 14.86 -2.27
CA LYS A 54 -7.32 13.46 -1.93
C LYS A 54 -6.11 12.77 -1.31
N LYS A 55 -6.37 11.91 -0.34
CA LYS A 55 -5.34 11.14 0.35
C LYS A 55 -5.31 9.70 -0.17
N TRP A 56 -4.15 9.06 -0.01
CA TRP A 56 -4.05 7.62 -0.12
C TRP A 56 -4.93 6.94 0.93
N LEU A 57 -5.67 5.93 0.51
CA LEU A 57 -6.41 5.05 1.41
C LEU A 57 -6.07 3.60 1.07
N PHE A 58 -5.78 2.81 2.09
CA PHE A 58 -5.57 1.37 1.96
C PHE A 58 -6.49 0.66 2.95
N ILE A 59 -7.08 -0.47 2.55
CA ILE A 59 -7.67 -1.40 3.52
C ILE A 59 -6.50 -2.08 4.24
N ALA A 60 -6.38 -1.84 5.54
CA ALA A 60 -5.20 -2.20 6.33
C ALA A 60 -4.87 -3.70 6.24
N ASP A 61 -5.85 -4.54 6.58
CA ASP A 61 -5.69 -6.00 6.64
C ASP A 61 -5.24 -6.56 5.29
N ARG A 62 -5.86 -6.11 4.20
CA ARG A 62 -5.50 -6.54 2.84
C ARG A 62 -4.10 -6.07 2.42
N MET A 63 -3.69 -4.88 2.88
CA MET A 63 -2.36 -4.38 2.62
C MET A 63 -1.31 -5.17 3.40
N GLN A 64 -1.59 -5.56 4.65
CA GLN A 64 -0.72 -6.45 5.43
C GLN A 64 -0.57 -7.81 4.75
N GLU A 65 -1.67 -8.46 4.39
CA GLU A 65 -1.66 -9.74 3.65
C GLU A 65 -0.82 -9.64 2.36
N PHE A 66 -0.97 -8.56 1.62
CA PHE A 66 -0.17 -8.32 0.41
C PHE A 66 1.32 -8.18 0.71
N LEU A 67 1.68 -7.40 1.74
CA LEU A 67 3.08 -7.21 2.15
C LEU A 67 3.71 -8.52 2.59
N GLU A 68 3.01 -9.33 3.37
CA GLU A 68 3.46 -10.66 3.81
C GLU A 68 3.66 -11.61 2.62
N LYS A 69 2.65 -11.71 1.75
CA LYS A 69 2.68 -12.58 0.56
C LYS A 69 3.83 -12.24 -0.39
N HIS A 70 4.15 -10.95 -0.54
CA HIS A 70 5.20 -10.47 -1.43
C HIS A 70 6.51 -10.12 -0.71
N PHE A 71 6.64 -10.46 0.58
CA PHE A 71 7.76 -10.04 1.43
C PHE A 71 9.12 -10.35 0.81
N ASN A 72 9.34 -11.59 0.35
CA ASN A 72 10.58 -12.00 -0.30
C ASN A 72 10.88 -11.15 -1.55
N GLN A 73 9.88 -10.81 -2.36
CA GLN A 73 10.08 -9.98 -3.57
C GLN A 73 10.32 -8.50 -3.25
N ILE A 74 9.84 -8.04 -2.10
CA ILE A 74 10.00 -6.66 -1.62
C ILE A 74 11.38 -6.47 -0.99
N VAL A 75 11.86 -7.45 -0.21
CA VAL A 75 13.09 -7.36 0.58
C VAL A 75 14.32 -7.89 -0.16
N SER A 76 14.21 -8.95 -0.95
CA SER A 76 15.35 -9.63 -1.59
C SER A 76 15.83 -8.94 -2.87
N ARG A 77 15.85 -7.61 -2.86
CA ARG A 77 16.26 -6.79 -3.98
C ARG A 77 17.72 -6.40 -3.92
#